data_AF-A0A973GEN9-F1
#
_entry.id   AF-A0A973GEN9-F1
#
_cell.length_a   1.000
_cell.length_b   1.000
_cell.length_c   1.000
_cell.angle_alpha   90.00
_cell.angle_beta   90.00
_cell.angle_gamma   90.00
#
_symmetry.space_group_name_H-M   'P 1'
#
loop_
_entity.id
_entity.type
_entity.pdbx_description
1 polymer ?
#
loop_
_entity_poly.entity_id
_entity_poly.type
_entity_poly.pdbx_seq_one_letter_code
_entity_poly.pdbx_strand_id
1 'polypeptide(L)'
;SAPATDGPETPDERAIATALGLYALHQQSQSAPMHLHGVGFGEAVGRIRFRDGDEVRGVTRRFQSLGTAQTWEELVHHARGLVQLLRDRQQGFDYGRFADDLVQFQQPARQDQVRLRWGRAFYRVTAAPTTSTSTATAEEQ
;
A
#
# COMPACT_ATOMS: atom_id res chain seq x y z
N SER A 1 18.93 24.48 -23.27
CA SER A 1 17.69 24.93 -22.62
C SER A 1 16.65 23.83 -22.77
N ALA A 2 16.18 23.24 -21.67
CA ALA A 2 15.03 22.34 -21.70
C ALA A 2 13.75 23.18 -21.91
N PRO A 3 12.74 22.68 -22.65
CA PRO A 3 11.49 23.41 -22.80
C PRO A 3 10.79 23.47 -21.44
N ALA A 4 10.37 24.68 -21.03
CA ALA A 4 9.47 24.85 -19.92
C ALA A 4 8.09 24.28 -20.31
N THR A 5 7.66 23.25 -19.61
CA THR A 5 6.37 22.58 -19.82
C THR A 5 5.26 23.37 -19.10
N ASP A 6 4.92 24.56 -19.57
CA ASP A 6 3.86 25.40 -18.95
C ASP A 6 2.49 25.09 -19.56
N GLY A 7 2.01 23.85 -19.33
CA GLY A 7 0.61 23.45 -19.49
C GLY A 7 0.05 22.91 -18.17
N PRO A 8 -1.28 22.85 -17.98
CA PRO A 8 -1.84 22.22 -16.79
C PRO A 8 -1.43 20.74 -16.73
N GLU A 9 -0.93 20.30 -15.57
CA GLU A 9 -0.51 18.91 -15.33
C GLU A 9 -1.63 17.93 -15.69
N THR A 10 -1.33 16.97 -16.57
CA THR A 10 -2.29 15.94 -16.95
C THR A 10 -2.54 14.95 -15.81
N PRO A 11 -3.71 14.28 -15.77
CA PRO A 11 -3.97 13.23 -14.79
C PRO A 11 -2.87 12.15 -14.70
N ASP A 12 -2.30 11.78 -15.85
CA ASP A 12 -1.25 10.77 -15.94
C ASP A 12 0.07 11.28 -15.34
N GLU A 13 0.49 12.50 -15.69
CA GLU A 13 1.68 13.14 -15.10
C GLU A 13 1.55 13.24 -13.58
N ARG A 14 0.39 13.66 -13.07
CA ARG A 14 0.14 13.77 -11.62
C ARG A 14 0.25 12.43 -10.91
N ALA A 15 -0.32 11.38 -11.50
CA ALA A 15 -0.28 10.04 -10.96
C ALA A 15 1.14 9.46 -10.97
N ILE A 16 1.87 9.61 -12.08
CA ILE A 16 3.24 9.14 -12.24
C ILE A 16 4.17 9.88 -11.27
N ALA A 17 4.11 11.21 -11.22
CA ALA A 17 4.92 12.02 -10.32
C ALA A 17 4.67 11.65 -8.85
N THR A 18 3.41 11.45 -8.48
CA THR A 18 3.02 11.02 -7.13
C THR A 18 3.54 9.62 -6.80
N ALA A 19 3.35 8.65 -7.69
CA ALA A 19 3.83 7.29 -7.50
C ALA A 19 5.36 7.24 -7.38
N LEU A 20 6.08 7.99 -8.22
CA LEU A 20 7.54 8.10 -8.17
C LEU A 20 8.03 8.76 -6.88
N GLY A 21 7.39 9.84 -6.44
CA GLY A 21 7.72 10.49 -5.16
C GLY A 21 7.52 9.56 -3.95
N LEU A 22 6.45 8.78 -3.96
CA LEU A 22 6.19 7.76 -2.95
C LEU A 22 7.17 6.58 -3.04
N TYR A 23 7.56 6.17 -4.25
CA TYR A 23 8.58 5.13 -4.44
C TYR A 23 9.94 5.59 -3.93
N ALA A 24 10.37 6.80 -4.25
CA ALA A 24 11.61 7.36 -3.75
C ALA A 24 11.64 7.40 -2.22
N LEU A 25 10.53 7.83 -1.60
CA LEU A 25 10.35 7.76 -0.14
C LEU A 25 10.44 6.33 0.38
N HIS A 26 9.90 5.34 -0.31
CA HIS A 26 9.93 3.95 0.13
C HIS A 26 11.34 3.35 0.01
N GLN A 27 12.00 3.57 -1.12
CA GLN A 27 13.28 2.96 -1.50
C GLN A 27 14.48 3.59 -0.79
N GLN A 28 14.40 4.85 -0.38
CA GLN A 28 15.53 5.54 0.24
C GLN A 28 16.09 4.75 1.43
N SER A 29 17.40 4.53 1.43
CA SER A 29 18.13 3.77 2.47
C SER A 29 17.66 2.32 2.66
N GLN A 30 16.96 1.73 1.69
CA GLN A 30 16.59 0.31 1.67
C GLN A 30 17.59 -0.49 0.82
N SER A 31 18.05 -1.62 1.35
CA SER A 31 18.87 -2.59 0.62
C SER A 31 18.06 -3.50 -0.29
N ALA A 32 16.79 -3.73 0.04
CA ALA A 32 15.84 -4.52 -0.75
C ALA A 32 15.06 -3.63 -1.74
N PRO A 33 14.60 -4.18 -2.88
CA PRO A 33 13.77 -3.46 -3.84
C PRO A 33 12.37 -3.24 -3.27
N MET A 34 11.92 -1.98 -3.23
CA MET A 34 10.59 -1.60 -2.77
C MET A 34 9.56 -1.54 -3.91
N HIS A 35 10.03 -1.61 -5.16
CA HIS A 35 9.19 -1.93 -6.31
C HIS A 35 9.21 -3.43 -6.56
N LEU A 36 8.04 -4.08 -6.48
CA LEU A 36 7.87 -5.50 -6.73
C LEU A 36 6.74 -5.71 -7.73
N HIS A 37 7.08 -6.18 -8.94
CA HIS A 37 6.09 -6.46 -9.96
C HIS A 37 5.06 -7.51 -9.46
N GLY A 38 3.79 -7.27 -9.77
CA GLY A 38 2.70 -8.21 -9.47
C GLY A 38 2.14 -8.16 -8.04
N VAL A 39 2.81 -7.49 -7.08
CA VAL A 39 2.29 -7.30 -5.73
C VAL A 39 1.45 -6.01 -5.68
N GLY A 40 0.12 -6.13 -5.58
CA GLY A 40 -0.76 -4.95 -5.53
C GLY A 40 -0.65 -4.15 -4.22
N PHE A 41 -0.95 -2.85 -4.26
CA PHE A 41 -0.89 -1.96 -3.09
C PHE A 41 -1.72 -2.48 -1.89
N GLY A 42 -3.00 -2.80 -2.10
CA GLY A 42 -3.85 -3.33 -1.03
C GLY A 42 -3.34 -4.65 -0.45
N GLU A 43 -2.75 -5.52 -1.27
CA GLU A 43 -2.16 -6.79 -0.83
C GLU A 43 -0.91 -6.54 0.04
N ALA A 44 -0.01 -5.66 -0.39
CA ALA A 44 1.18 -5.30 0.37
C ALA A 44 0.82 -4.71 1.74
N VAL A 45 -0.18 -3.83 1.79
CA VAL A 45 -0.68 -3.27 3.06
C VAL A 45 -1.33 -4.34 3.92
N GLY A 46 -2.04 -5.30 3.31
CA GLY A 46 -2.63 -6.44 4.03
C GLY A 46 -1.58 -7.34 4.68
N ARG A 47 -0.45 -7.59 4.01
CA ARG A 47 0.68 -8.41 4.51
C ARG A 47 1.32 -7.84 5.77
N ILE A 48 1.26 -6.52 5.97
CA ILE A 48 1.81 -5.87 7.16
C ILE A 48 0.78 -5.64 8.27
N ARG A 49 -0.47 -6.12 8.10
CA ARG A 49 -1.56 -5.89 9.07
C ARG A 49 -1.29 -6.56 10.41
N PHE A 50 -0.62 -7.70 10.41
CA PHE A 50 -0.32 -8.46 11.62
C PHE A 50 1.18 -8.71 11.77
N ARG A 51 1.61 -8.80 13.03
CA ARG A 51 2.94 -9.25 13.41
C ARG A 51 2.78 -10.12 14.65
N ASP A 52 3.30 -11.35 14.60
CA ASP A 52 3.25 -12.29 15.74
C ASP A 52 1.82 -12.55 16.27
N GLY A 53 0.82 -12.45 15.39
CA GLY A 53 -0.60 -12.59 15.73
C GLY A 53 -1.32 -11.29 16.09
N ASP A 54 -0.58 -10.23 16.41
CA ASP A 54 -1.13 -8.95 16.84
C ASP A 54 -1.29 -7.95 15.69
N GLU A 55 -2.34 -7.12 15.76
CA GLU A 55 -2.57 -6.06 14.78
C GLU A 55 -1.50 -4.96 14.90
N VAL A 56 -0.90 -4.62 13.77
CA VAL A 56 0.03 -3.50 13.68
C VAL A 56 -0.74 -2.19 13.80
N ARG A 57 -0.37 -1.42 14.83
CA ARG A 57 -1.03 -0.15 15.18
C ARG A 57 -1.17 0.78 13.97
N GLY A 58 -2.42 1.01 13.59
CA GLY A 58 -2.80 2.05 12.63
C GLY A 58 -2.59 1.69 11.16
N VAL A 59 -2.29 0.43 10.82
CA VAL A 59 -2.35 -0.04 9.42
C VAL A 59 -3.80 0.00 8.93
N THR A 60 -4.70 -0.73 9.59
CA THR A 60 -6.12 -0.83 9.21
C THR A 60 -6.80 0.53 9.21
N ARG A 61 -6.60 1.34 10.26
CA ARG A 61 -7.18 2.69 10.34
C ARG A 61 -6.76 3.57 9.15
N ARG A 62 -5.47 3.63 8.82
CA ARG A 62 -4.99 4.45 7.69
C ARG A 62 -5.48 3.92 6.36
N PHE A 63 -5.58 2.60 6.21
CA PHE A 63 -6.14 1.99 5.01
C PHE A 63 -7.62 2.31 4.85
N GLN A 64 -8.39 2.31 5.93
CA GLN A 64 -9.78 2.77 5.93
C GLN A 64 -9.90 4.25 5.56
N SER A 65 -9.05 5.12 6.14
CA SER A 65 -9.04 6.55 5.78
C SER A 65 -8.71 6.78 4.30
N LEU A 66 -7.75 6.03 3.75
CA LEU A 66 -7.47 6.04 2.30
C LEU A 66 -8.70 5.57 1.49
N GLY A 67 -9.40 4.54 1.95
CA GLY A 67 -10.62 4.05 1.32
C GLY A 67 -11.79 5.03 1.33
N THR A 68 -11.78 6.04 2.20
CA THR A 68 -12.81 7.08 2.29
C THR A 68 -12.37 8.44 1.75
N ALA A 69 -11.11 8.61 1.37
CA ALA A 69 -10.53 9.88 0.91
C ALA A 69 -11.31 10.47 -0.28
N GLN A 70 -11.82 11.68 -0.13
CA GLN A 70 -12.65 12.35 -1.15
C GLN A 70 -11.82 13.25 -2.07
N THR A 71 -10.64 13.67 -1.61
CA THR A 71 -9.73 14.54 -2.38
C THR A 71 -8.44 13.82 -2.73
N TRP A 72 -7.72 14.38 -3.71
CA TRP A 72 -6.41 13.90 -4.10
C TRP A 72 -5.40 14.04 -2.95
N GLU A 73 -5.46 15.16 -2.24
CA GLU A 73 -4.56 15.48 -1.12
C GLU A 73 -4.75 14.50 0.04
N GLU A 74 -6.00 14.17 0.38
CA GLU A 74 -6.31 13.15 1.40
C GLU A 74 -5.80 11.77 0.98
N LEU A 75 -6.05 11.38 -0.27
CA LEU A 75 -5.58 10.10 -0.82
C LEU A 75 -4.06 10.00 -0.70
N VAL A 76 -3.33 11.00 -1.18
CA VAL A 76 -1.86 11.03 -1.16
C VAL A 76 -1.32 11.08 0.27
N HIS A 77 -1.96 11.84 1.16
CA HIS A 77 -1.59 11.90 2.57
C HIS A 77 -1.67 10.52 3.23
N HIS A 78 -2.80 9.81 3.07
CA HIS A 78 -2.97 8.47 3.64
C HIS A 78 -2.06 7.44 2.97
N ALA A 79 -1.89 7.51 1.64
CA ALA A 79 -0.98 6.64 0.91
C ALA A 79 0.46 6.80 1.39
N ARG A 80 0.93 8.04 1.61
CA ARG A 80 2.25 8.34 2.17
C ARG A 80 2.45 7.70 3.54
N GLY A 81 1.46 7.81 4.43
CA GLY A 81 1.52 7.17 5.75
C GLY A 81 1.58 5.65 5.68
N LEU A 82 0.88 5.03 4.72
CA LEU A 82 0.96 3.58 4.49
C LEU A 82 2.30 3.17 3.88
N VAL A 83 2.86 3.94 2.95
CA VAL A 83 4.19 3.70 2.38
C VAL A 83 5.28 3.75 3.45
N GLN A 84 5.18 4.64 4.43
CA GLN A 84 6.09 4.65 5.58
C GLN A 84 5.98 3.36 6.42
N LEU A 85 4.77 2.87 6.66
CA LEU A 85 4.56 1.60 7.40
C LEU A 85 5.07 0.38 6.64
N LEU A 86 4.96 0.39 5.30
CA LEU A 86 5.53 -0.62 4.41
C LEU A 86 7.06 -0.57 4.42
N ARG A 87 7.63 0.64 4.38
CA ARG A 87 9.07 0.88 4.46
C ARG A 87 9.69 0.30 5.73
N ASP A 88 9.05 0.50 6.88
CA ASP A 88 9.52 -0.03 8.17
C ASP A 88 9.58 -1.57 8.19
N ARG A 89 8.87 -2.23 7.27
CA ARG A 89 8.80 -3.69 7.13
C ARG A 89 9.44 -4.21 5.86
N GLN A 90 10.07 -3.33 5.08
CA GLN A 90 10.69 -3.66 3.79
C GLN A 90 9.72 -4.40 2.83
N GLN A 91 8.42 -4.08 2.90
CA GLN A 91 7.40 -4.71 2.08
C GLN A 91 7.15 -3.87 0.82
N GLY A 92 7.79 -4.24 -0.29
CA GLY A 92 7.58 -3.59 -1.59
C GLY A 92 6.22 -3.91 -2.24
N PHE A 93 5.88 -3.14 -3.27
CA PHE A 93 4.70 -3.36 -4.12
C PHE A 93 4.87 -2.78 -5.53
N ASP A 94 3.92 -3.05 -6.41
CA ASP A 94 3.94 -2.62 -7.80
C ASP A 94 3.51 -1.15 -7.94
N TYR A 95 4.51 -0.26 -7.96
CA TYR A 95 4.29 1.17 -8.17
C TYR A 95 3.76 1.55 -9.55
N GLY A 96 4.01 0.73 -10.59
CA GLY A 96 3.47 0.98 -11.92
C GLY A 96 1.95 0.80 -11.91
N ARG A 97 1.49 -0.33 -11.37
CA ARG A 97 0.06 -0.57 -11.17
C ARG A 97 -0.58 0.45 -10.23
N PHE A 98 0.15 0.91 -9.21
CA PHE A 98 -0.34 1.96 -8.33
C PHE A 98 -0.53 3.30 -9.07
N ALA A 99 0.36 3.66 -9.99
CA ALA A 99 0.17 4.84 -10.85
C ALA A 99 -1.09 4.69 -11.71
N ASP A 100 -1.33 3.52 -12.32
CA ASP A 100 -2.56 3.27 -13.08
C ASP A 100 -3.83 3.38 -12.21
N ASP A 101 -3.78 2.86 -10.98
CA ASP A 101 -4.86 3.00 -10.02
C ASP A 101 -5.10 4.48 -9.66
N LEU A 102 -4.04 5.28 -9.50
CA LEU A 102 -4.12 6.72 -9.24
C LEU A 102 -4.71 7.51 -10.42
N VAL A 103 -4.38 7.16 -11.67
CA VAL A 103 -5.03 7.73 -12.86
C VAL A 103 -6.53 7.45 -12.85
N GLN A 104 -6.91 6.21 -12.56
CA GLN A 104 -8.32 5.81 -12.49
C GLN A 104 -9.05 6.49 -11.33
N PHE A 105 -8.39 6.70 -10.19
CA PHE A 105 -8.99 7.36 -9.02
C PHE A 105 -9.35 8.82 -9.29
N GLN A 106 -8.69 9.50 -10.22
CA GLN A 106 -9.04 10.87 -10.59
C GLN A 106 -10.37 10.96 -11.35
N GLN A 107 -10.91 9.83 -11.81
CA GLN A 107 -12.17 9.76 -12.54
C GLN A 107 -13.29 9.36 -11.57
N PRO A 108 -14.28 10.23 -11.28
CA PRO A 108 -15.31 9.94 -10.29
C PRO A 108 -16.01 8.60 -10.51
N ALA A 109 -16.28 8.23 -11.77
CA ALA A 109 -16.93 6.98 -12.14
C ALA A 109 -16.09 5.70 -11.86
N ARG A 110 -14.78 5.84 -11.60
CA ARG A 110 -13.86 4.70 -11.39
C ARG A 110 -13.29 4.64 -9.97
N GLN A 111 -13.49 5.66 -9.12
CA GLN A 111 -13.00 5.69 -7.75
C GLN A 111 -13.39 4.46 -6.94
N ASP A 112 -14.67 4.10 -6.95
CA ASP A 112 -15.17 2.95 -6.20
C ASP A 112 -14.58 1.62 -6.71
N GLN A 113 -14.31 1.51 -8.01
CA GLN A 113 -13.66 0.33 -8.58
C GLN A 113 -12.22 0.18 -8.07
N VAL A 114 -11.47 1.28 -7.96
CA VAL A 114 -10.11 1.28 -7.40
C VAL A 114 -10.17 0.90 -5.91
N ARG A 115 -11.06 1.52 -5.13
CA ARG A 115 -11.25 1.22 -3.70
C ARG A 115 -11.61 -0.24 -3.47
N LEU A 116 -12.53 -0.80 -4.26
CA LEU A 116 -12.93 -2.21 -4.19
C LEU A 116 -11.76 -3.15 -4.49
N ARG A 117 -10.93 -2.82 -5.49
CA ARG A 117 -9.74 -3.60 -5.85
C ARG A 117 -8.73 -3.64 -4.71
N TRP A 118 -8.41 -2.49 -4.13
CA TRP A 118 -7.53 -2.40 -2.97
C TRP A 118 -8.11 -3.13 -1.76
N GLY A 119 -9.39 -2.90 -1.44
CA GLY A 119 -10.07 -3.53 -0.30
C GLY A 119 -10.09 -5.05 -0.39
N ARG A 120 -10.48 -5.62 -1.54
CA ARG A 120 -10.47 -7.08 -1.75
C ARG A 120 -9.06 -7.67 -1.56
N ALA A 121 -8.04 -7.00 -2.09
CA ALA A 121 -6.66 -7.44 -1.93
C ALA A 121 -6.19 -7.36 -0.47
N PHE A 122 -6.54 -6.29 0.25
CA PHE A 122 -6.20 -6.08 1.66
C PHE A 122 -6.85 -7.12 2.58
N TYR A 123 -8.15 -7.36 2.43
CA TYR A 123 -8.89 -8.28 3.30
C TYR A 123 -8.68 -9.76 2.98
N ARG A 124 -8.20 -10.10 1.77
CA ARG A 124 -7.82 -11.47 1.42
C ARG A 124 -6.59 -11.96 2.20
N VAL A 125 -5.74 -11.05 2.66
CA VAL A 125 -4.57 -11.41 3.48
C VAL A 125 -5.04 -11.64 4.93
N THR A 126 -4.89 -12.88 5.39
CA THR A 126 -5.20 -13.29 6.77
C THR A 126 -3.94 -13.39 7.61
N ALA A 127 -4.08 -13.31 8.93
CA ALA A 127 -2.99 -13.69 9.84
C ALA A 127 -2.59 -15.14 9.55
N ALA A 128 -1.30 -15.45 9.51
CA ALA A 128 -0.87 -16.83 9.55
C ALA A 128 -1.38 -17.45 10.87
N PRO A 129 -1.89 -18.70 10.87
CA PRO A 129 -2.27 -19.35 12.10
C PRO A 129 -1.03 -19.40 13.00
N THR A 130 -1.11 -18.78 14.17
CA THR A 130 -0.13 -19.01 15.22
C THR A 130 -0.21 -20.48 15.57
N THR A 131 0.73 -21.29 15.08
CA THR A 131 0.94 -22.64 15.59
C THR A 131 1.48 -22.48 17.01
N SER A 132 0.57 -22.27 17.97
CA SER A 132 0.82 -22.56 19.36
C SER A 132 1.14 -24.05 19.41
N THR A 133 2.43 -24.38 19.37
CA THR A 133 2.91 -25.70 19.74
C THR A 133 2.61 -25.83 21.23
N SER A 134 1.40 -26.30 21.52
CA SER A 134 1.08 -26.86 22.83
C SER A 134 1.87 -28.15 22.90
N THR A 135 3.07 -28.08 23.47
CA THR A 135 3.79 -29.26 23.94
C THR A 135 3.00 -29.81 25.10
N ALA A 136 1.97 -30.61 24.79
CA ALA A 136 1.28 -31.43 25.75
C ALA A 136 2.18 -32.63 26.06
N THR A 137 2.67 -32.61 27.30
CA THR A 137 3.27 -33.67 28.09
C THR A 137 2.83 -35.09 27.69
N ALA A 138 3.79 -35.96 27.41
CA ALA A 138 3.66 -37.40 27.52
C ALA A 138 4.99 -37.98 28.00
N GLU A 139 5.19 -37.99 29.31
CA GLU A 139 6.00 -39.02 29.96
C GLU A 139 5.12 -39.63 31.06
N GLU A 140 4.63 -40.81 30.73
CA GLU A 140 3.95 -41.76 31.58
C GLU A 140 4.98 -42.82 32.00
N GLN A 141 4.97 -43.14 33.30
CA GLN A 141 5.38 -44.41 33.94
C GLN A 141 6.88 -44.68 34.14
#